data_AF-A0A6M4P7Y6-F1
#
_entry.id   AF-A0A6M4P7Y6-F1
#
_cell.length_a   1.000
_cell.length_b   1.000
_cell.length_c   1.000
_cell.angle_alpha   90.00
_cell.angle_beta   90.00
_cell.angle_gamma   90.00
#
_symmetry.space_group_name_H-M   'P 1'
#
loop_
_entity.id
_entity.type
_entity.pdbx_description
1 polymer ?
#
loop_
_entity_poly.entity_id
_entity_poly.type
_entity_poly.pdbx_seq_one_letter_code
_entity_poly.pdbx_strand_id
1 'polypeptide(L)'
;MRKEIFDEVIEINGKKLPVNTASGTKSCYVEMLTAIEREMTAMLSNDRKVLMFRFDIHVKEYTPDNKVISDCLNEVKKFIKKNYKDCERIGYVWCREQQTVKHQHYHVFMMVNGSKIDNTFKIFEEIKKISDKTPLLARPHIAKNSYTMVNRGDDDAFNEAFYRASYLAKTRTKGYKGVKPKKGERVLDRVNNYNGTNIKPRLNEHGKIFTAGDDYKKAIAAKASRSKQTTTGKPLRMMTDAERQLPLFG
;
A
#
# COMPACT_ATOMS: atom_id res chain seq x y z
N MET A 1 22.01 7.54 -15.27
CA MET A 1 21.47 8.51 -14.29
C MET A 1 19.99 8.21 -14.12
N ARG A 2 19.44 8.23 -12.90
CA ARG A 2 17.99 7.98 -12.69
C ARG A 2 17.19 9.18 -13.20
N LYS A 3 16.00 8.94 -13.78
CA LYS A 3 15.14 10.01 -14.28
C LYS A 3 14.52 10.77 -13.11
N GLU A 4 14.57 12.09 -13.18
CA GLU A 4 14.03 13.01 -12.18
C GLU A 4 12.94 13.90 -12.78
N ILE A 5 12.02 14.37 -11.95
CA ILE A 5 11.02 15.39 -12.30
C ILE A 5 10.97 16.47 -11.22
N PHE A 6 10.63 17.70 -11.62
CA PHE A 6 10.39 18.84 -10.73
C PHE A 6 8.90 19.23 -10.70
N ASP A 7 8.13 18.76 -11.68
CA ASP A 7 6.71 19.04 -11.79
C ASP A 7 5.92 18.52 -10.59
N GLU A 8 4.88 19.26 -10.21
CA GLU A 8 3.95 18.87 -9.15
C GLU A 8 2.98 17.76 -9.60
N VAL A 9 3.05 17.34 -10.86
CA VAL A 9 2.21 16.28 -11.43
C VAL A 9 3.06 15.37 -12.32
N ILE A 10 2.84 14.06 -12.21
CA ILE A 10 3.42 13.06 -13.11
C ILE A 10 2.32 12.27 -13.80
N GLU A 11 2.51 11.91 -15.06
CA GLU A 11 1.65 10.96 -15.75
C GLU A 11 2.24 9.54 -15.67
N ILE A 12 1.48 8.60 -15.08
CA ILE A 12 1.83 7.19 -14.96
C ILE A 12 0.63 6.37 -15.41
N ASN A 13 0.81 5.48 -16.41
CA ASN A 13 -0.24 4.62 -16.94
C ASN A 13 -1.52 5.39 -17.35
N GLY A 14 -1.36 6.60 -17.93
CA GLY A 14 -2.46 7.48 -18.33
C GLY A 14 -3.17 8.20 -17.18
N LYS A 15 -2.69 8.08 -15.94
CA LYS A 15 -3.20 8.81 -14.77
C LYS A 15 -2.27 9.97 -14.43
N LYS A 16 -2.85 11.15 -14.23
CA LYS A 16 -2.15 12.33 -13.70
C LYS A 16 -2.17 12.28 -12.19
N LEU A 17 -0.99 12.17 -11.57
CA LEU A 17 -0.83 11.98 -10.14
C LEU A 17 -0.05 13.15 -9.51
N PRO A 18 -0.52 13.71 -8.40
CA PRO A 18 0.17 14.82 -7.73
C PRO A 18 1.45 14.36 -7.03
N VAL A 19 2.51 15.13 -7.15
CA VAL A 19 3.84 14.83 -6.61
C VAL A 19 4.27 15.93 -5.64
N ASN A 20 4.78 15.53 -4.49
CA ASN A 20 5.31 16.43 -3.49
C ASN A 20 6.72 16.88 -3.88
N THR A 21 6.82 17.86 -4.78
CA THR A 21 8.08 18.51 -5.17
C THR A 21 8.39 19.75 -4.35
N ALA A 22 7.57 20.04 -3.31
CA ALA A 22 7.62 21.29 -2.55
C ALA A 22 7.58 22.51 -3.48
N SER A 23 6.54 22.59 -4.30
CA SER A 23 6.32 23.68 -5.26
C SER A 23 7.47 23.85 -6.25
N GLY A 24 7.93 22.74 -6.82
CA GLY A 24 9.01 22.71 -7.82
C GLY A 24 10.42 22.88 -7.26
N THR A 25 10.59 23.08 -5.95
CA THR A 25 11.92 23.33 -5.35
C THR A 25 12.75 22.06 -5.14
N LYS A 26 12.15 20.88 -5.22
CA LYS A 26 12.81 19.57 -5.02
C LYS A 26 12.41 18.61 -6.13
N SER A 27 13.38 17.90 -6.70
CA SER A 27 13.07 16.83 -7.66
C SER A 27 12.71 15.51 -6.98
N CYS A 28 12.00 14.65 -7.71
CA CYS A 28 11.64 13.28 -7.31
C CYS A 28 12.10 12.26 -8.36
N TYR A 29 12.57 11.10 -7.92
CA TYR A 29 12.95 9.99 -8.80
C TYR A 29 11.71 9.32 -9.40
N VAL A 30 11.61 9.32 -10.73
CA VAL A 30 10.46 8.76 -11.47
C VAL A 30 10.25 7.28 -11.16
N GLU A 31 11.33 6.49 -11.10
CA GLU A 31 11.26 5.05 -10.79
C GLU A 31 10.60 4.75 -9.42
N MET A 32 10.80 5.62 -8.43
CA MET A 32 10.21 5.45 -7.10
C MET A 32 8.73 5.83 -7.12
N LEU A 33 8.38 6.88 -7.86
CA LEU A 33 6.98 7.26 -8.11
C LEU A 33 6.24 6.14 -8.82
N THR A 34 6.83 5.54 -9.85
CA THR A 34 6.27 4.36 -10.54
C THR A 34 6.15 3.16 -9.61
N ALA A 35 7.13 2.89 -8.74
CA ALA A 35 7.03 1.82 -7.77
C ALA A 35 5.88 2.04 -6.77
N ILE A 36 5.72 3.26 -6.26
CA ILE A 36 4.62 3.64 -5.36
C ILE A 36 3.26 3.43 -6.04
N GLU A 37 3.08 3.96 -7.26
CA GLU A 37 1.83 3.80 -8.02
C GLU A 37 1.50 2.32 -8.22
N ARG A 38 2.49 1.54 -8.64
CA ARG A 38 2.36 0.10 -8.88
C ARG A 38 1.94 -0.65 -7.62
N GLU A 39 2.60 -0.42 -6.47
CA GLU A 39 2.22 -1.10 -5.22
C GLU A 39 0.82 -0.70 -4.76
N MET A 40 0.46 0.59 -4.85
CA MET A 40 -0.86 1.10 -4.48
C MET A 40 -1.97 0.50 -5.35
N THR A 41 -1.79 0.53 -6.68
CA THR A 41 -2.71 -0.06 -7.65
C THR A 41 -2.85 -1.57 -7.44
N ALA A 42 -1.73 -2.27 -7.18
CA ALA A 42 -1.77 -3.71 -6.91
C ALA A 42 -2.53 -4.04 -5.61
N MET A 43 -2.30 -3.30 -4.52
CA MET A 43 -3.04 -3.49 -3.27
C MET A 43 -4.53 -3.23 -3.45
N LEU A 44 -4.91 -2.12 -4.09
CA LEU A 44 -6.32 -1.78 -4.33
C LEU A 44 -7.00 -2.73 -5.33
N SER A 45 -6.28 -3.32 -6.28
CA SER A 45 -6.87 -4.35 -7.17
C SER A 45 -7.28 -5.61 -6.40
N ASN A 46 -6.57 -5.93 -5.31
CA ASN A 46 -6.82 -7.11 -4.48
C ASN A 46 -7.84 -6.83 -3.36
N ASP A 47 -7.73 -5.70 -2.68
CA ASP A 47 -8.54 -5.36 -1.50
C ASP A 47 -9.51 -4.21 -1.81
N ARG A 48 -10.74 -4.27 -1.27
CA ARG A 48 -11.77 -3.25 -1.55
C ARG A 48 -11.41 -1.87 -0.97
N LYS A 49 -10.68 -1.86 0.14
CA LYS A 49 -10.09 -0.66 0.74
C LYS A 49 -8.75 -1.00 1.37
N VAL A 50 -7.83 -0.07 1.35
CA VAL A 50 -6.45 -0.24 1.83
C VAL A 50 -6.15 0.87 2.82
N LEU A 51 -5.65 0.49 3.99
CA LEU A 51 -5.09 1.42 4.95
C LEU A 51 -3.62 1.63 4.60
N MET A 52 -3.26 2.85 4.23
CA MET A 52 -1.91 3.22 3.82
C MET A 52 -1.31 4.15 4.86
N PHE A 53 -0.07 3.92 5.28
CA PHE A 53 0.55 4.72 6.33
C PHE A 53 2.06 4.82 6.20
N ARG A 54 2.61 5.90 6.76
CA ARG A 54 4.05 6.18 6.74
C ARG A 54 4.63 6.21 8.15
N PHE A 55 5.84 5.67 8.28
CA PHE A 55 6.69 5.87 9.45
C PHE A 55 8.16 5.98 9.00
N ASP A 56 8.96 6.65 9.83
CA ASP A 56 10.38 6.86 9.56
C ASP A 56 11.21 6.25 10.68
N ILE A 57 12.25 5.48 10.35
CA ILE A 57 13.13 4.83 11.33
C ILE A 57 14.56 5.31 11.12
N HIS A 58 15.18 5.81 12.19
CA HIS A 58 16.59 6.17 12.19
C HIS A 58 17.42 4.94 12.57
N VAL A 59 18.58 4.80 11.94
CA VAL A 59 19.59 3.83 12.36
C VAL A 59 20.60 4.56 13.24
N LYS A 60 20.86 4.03 14.44
CA LYS A 60 21.76 4.64 15.43
C LYS A 60 23.22 4.68 14.96
N GLU A 61 23.60 3.68 14.16
CA GLU A 61 24.94 3.50 13.62
C GLU A 61 24.84 3.16 12.13
N TYR A 62 25.87 3.53 11.34
CA TYR A 62 25.87 3.24 9.91
C TYR A 62 25.86 1.73 9.66
N THR A 63 24.92 1.27 8.82
CA THR A 63 24.93 -0.09 8.28
C THR A 63 25.31 -0.05 6.80
N PRO A 64 26.22 -0.93 6.32
CA PRO A 64 26.53 -0.98 4.90
C PRO A 64 25.32 -1.45 4.08
N ASP A 65 24.48 -2.33 4.65
CA ASP A 65 23.34 -2.95 3.98
C ASP A 65 21.97 -2.46 4.48
N ASN A 66 20.90 -3.07 3.95
CA ASN A 66 19.51 -2.82 4.32
C ASN A 66 18.90 -3.97 5.17
N LYS A 67 19.72 -4.80 5.81
CA LYS A 67 19.24 -5.95 6.57
C LYS A 67 18.37 -5.50 7.75
N VAL A 68 18.81 -4.44 8.44
CA VAL A 68 18.11 -3.91 9.62
C VAL A 68 16.65 -3.50 9.32
N ILE A 69 16.40 -2.85 8.18
CA ILE A 69 15.03 -2.49 7.79
C ILE A 69 14.25 -3.71 7.31
N SER A 70 14.91 -4.66 6.64
CA SER A 70 14.28 -5.89 6.16
C SER A 70 13.80 -6.75 7.33
N ASP A 71 14.62 -6.91 8.36
CA ASP A 71 14.29 -7.61 9.60
C ASP A 71 13.12 -6.92 10.33
N CYS A 72 13.19 -5.59 10.47
CA CYS A 72 12.11 -4.81 11.07
C CYS A 72 10.77 -5.02 10.34
N LEU A 73 10.75 -4.89 9.01
CA LEU A 73 9.54 -5.10 8.21
C LEU A 73 9.05 -6.54 8.29
N ASN A 74 9.93 -7.52 8.41
CA ASN A 74 9.54 -8.92 8.60
C ASN A 74 8.82 -9.13 9.93
N GLU A 75 9.31 -8.56 11.02
CA GLU A 75 8.63 -8.64 12.33
C GLU A 75 7.28 -7.92 12.31
N VAL A 76 7.19 -6.73 11.70
CA VAL A 76 5.92 -6.00 11.53
C VAL A 76 4.92 -6.85 10.73
N LYS A 77 5.35 -7.48 9.63
CA LYS A 77 4.50 -8.37 8.82
C LYS A 77 4.02 -9.58 9.61
N LYS A 78 4.90 -10.22 10.40
CA LYS A 78 4.55 -11.35 11.26
C LYS A 78 3.48 -10.94 12.28
N PHE A 79 3.65 -9.79 12.92
CA PHE A 79 2.66 -9.24 13.84
C PHE A 79 1.32 -9.02 13.14
N ILE A 80 1.30 -8.39 11.97
CA ILE A 80 0.06 -8.11 11.24
C ILE A 80 -0.65 -9.42 10.87
N LYS A 81 0.05 -10.37 10.27
CA LYS A 81 -0.53 -11.68 9.87
C LYS A 81 -1.07 -12.46 11.06
N LYS A 82 -0.36 -12.42 12.20
CA LYS A 82 -0.78 -13.11 13.43
C LYS A 82 -2.05 -12.50 14.05
N ASN A 83 -2.18 -11.18 14.04
CA ASN A 83 -3.23 -10.47 14.78
C ASN A 83 -4.45 -10.10 13.94
N TYR A 84 -4.32 -10.03 12.60
CA TYR A 84 -5.40 -9.64 11.71
C TYR A 84 -5.64 -10.76 10.68
N LYS A 85 -6.68 -11.56 10.93
CA LYS A 85 -7.11 -12.62 10.01
C LYS A 85 -7.38 -12.04 8.61
N ASP A 86 -7.00 -12.79 7.57
CA ASP A 86 -7.14 -12.40 6.16
C ASP A 86 -6.30 -11.18 5.72
N CYS A 87 -5.33 -10.74 6.52
CA CYS A 87 -4.30 -9.76 6.14
C CYS A 87 -3.02 -10.43 5.64
N GLU A 88 -3.13 -11.31 4.65
CA GLU A 88 -1.96 -12.03 4.12
C GLU A 88 -1.04 -11.16 3.25
N ARG A 89 -1.63 -10.17 2.59
CA ARG A 89 -0.98 -9.27 1.66
C ARG A 89 -0.65 -7.97 2.36
N ILE A 90 0.65 -7.67 2.42
CA ILE A 90 1.18 -6.45 3.04
C ILE A 90 2.14 -5.82 2.03
N GLY A 91 1.71 -4.71 1.44
CA GLY A 91 2.54 -3.92 0.53
C GLY A 91 3.40 -2.94 1.32
N TYR A 92 4.58 -2.62 0.80
CA TYR A 92 5.37 -1.49 1.26
C TYR A 92 6.27 -0.96 0.15
N VAL A 93 6.66 0.30 0.28
CA VAL A 93 7.81 0.92 -0.38
C VAL A 93 8.64 1.58 0.71
N TRP A 94 9.95 1.38 0.69
CA TRP A 94 10.85 2.12 1.56
C TRP A 94 11.95 2.80 0.77
N CYS A 95 12.47 3.89 1.30
CA CYS A 95 13.68 4.53 0.80
C CYS A 95 14.70 4.71 1.93
N ARG A 96 15.97 4.53 1.60
CA ARG A 96 17.12 4.79 2.45
C ARG A 96 17.63 6.17 2.13
N GLU A 97 17.65 7.05 3.12
CA GLU A 97 18.33 8.33 3.06
C GLU A 97 19.61 8.26 3.87
N GLN A 98 20.69 8.82 3.33
CA GLN A 98 21.94 9.02 4.05
C GLN A 98 22.31 10.50 3.89
N GLN A 99 22.07 11.28 4.95
CA GLN A 99 22.39 12.71 4.96
C GLN A 99 23.83 12.97 5.42
N THR A 100 24.33 12.16 6.36
CA THR A 100 25.75 12.13 6.79
C THR A 100 26.13 10.68 7.15
N VAL A 101 27.41 10.41 7.44
CA VAL A 101 27.87 9.09 7.94
C VAL A 101 27.10 8.66 9.20
N LYS A 102 26.63 9.60 10.02
CA LYS A 102 25.93 9.34 11.30
C LYS A 102 24.40 9.33 11.20
N HIS A 103 23.84 9.63 10.03
CA HIS A 103 22.41 9.90 9.87
C HIS A 103 21.85 9.08 8.70
N GLN A 104 21.68 7.78 8.95
CA GLN A 104 20.98 6.85 8.06
C GLN A 104 19.52 6.71 8.51
N HIS A 105 18.59 6.90 7.57
CA HIS A 105 17.16 6.86 7.85
C HIS A 105 16.44 6.02 6.80
N TYR A 106 15.40 5.33 7.23
CA TYR A 106 14.45 4.69 6.34
C TYR A 106 13.11 5.40 6.43
N HIS A 107 12.58 5.85 5.30
CA HIS A 107 11.18 6.23 5.18
C HIS A 107 10.42 5.04 4.63
N VAL A 108 9.38 4.61 5.33
CA VAL A 108 8.57 3.46 4.94
C VAL A 108 7.14 3.92 4.71
N PHE A 109 6.60 3.55 3.55
CA PHE A 109 5.19 3.64 3.23
C PHE A 109 4.63 2.22 3.14
N MET A 110 3.71 1.86 4.04
CA MET A 110 3.15 0.51 4.18
C MET A 110 1.65 0.52 3.89
N MET A 111 1.16 -0.59 3.35
CA MET A 111 -0.20 -0.78 2.85
C MET A 111 -0.75 -2.11 3.36
N VAL A 112 -1.91 -2.08 4.01
CA VAL A 112 -2.59 -3.25 4.57
C VAL A 112 -4.07 -3.26 4.22
N ASN A 113 -4.71 -4.43 4.29
CA ASN A 113 -6.14 -4.56 4.02
C ASN A 113 -6.98 -3.72 5.00
N GLY A 114 -7.53 -2.62 4.50
CA GLY A 114 -8.32 -1.65 5.27
C GLY A 114 -9.68 -2.18 5.72
N SER A 115 -10.11 -3.33 5.20
CA SER A 115 -11.33 -4.05 5.65
C SER A 115 -11.13 -4.83 6.94
N LYS A 116 -9.88 -5.06 7.32
CA LYS A 116 -9.52 -5.80 8.55
C LYS A 116 -8.81 -4.90 9.55
N ILE A 117 -8.19 -3.81 9.09
CA ILE A 117 -7.45 -2.86 9.91
C ILE A 117 -7.96 -1.45 9.58
N ASP A 118 -8.61 -0.79 10.53
CA ASP A 118 -9.21 0.53 10.33
C ASP A 118 -8.39 1.68 10.94
N ASN A 119 -7.37 1.36 11.74
CA ASN A 119 -6.47 2.33 12.35
C ASN A 119 -5.05 1.76 12.50
N THR A 120 -4.08 2.65 12.68
CA THR A 120 -2.66 2.28 12.76
C THR A 120 -2.11 2.17 14.18
N PHE A 121 -2.93 2.40 15.22
CA PHE A 121 -2.44 2.55 16.60
C PHE A 121 -1.63 1.33 17.07
N LYS A 122 -2.25 0.14 17.01
CA LYS A 122 -1.61 -1.12 17.43
C LYS A 122 -0.38 -1.47 16.59
N ILE A 123 -0.40 -1.15 15.29
CA ILE A 123 0.74 -1.37 14.40
C ILE A 123 1.91 -0.48 14.79
N PHE A 124 1.66 0.80 15.10
CA PHE A 124 2.70 1.71 15.53
C PHE A 124 3.25 1.41 16.93
N GLU A 125 2.41 0.94 17.85
CA GLU A 125 2.90 0.42 19.12
C GLU A 125 3.83 -0.77 18.90
N GLU A 126 3.51 -1.66 17.97
CA GLU A 126 4.39 -2.78 17.66
C GLU A 126 5.68 -2.34 16.97
N ILE A 127 5.63 -1.39 16.02
CA ILE A 127 6.85 -0.85 15.39
C ILE A 127 7.76 -0.21 16.44
N LYS A 128 7.20 0.49 17.44
CA LYS A 128 7.97 1.02 18.58
C LYS A 128 8.61 -0.11 19.37
N LYS A 129 7.86 -1.15 19.75
CA LYS A 129 8.39 -2.31 20.47
C LYS A 129 9.50 -3.03 19.70
N ILE A 130 9.33 -3.23 18.39
CA ILE A 130 10.34 -3.85 17.52
C ILE A 130 11.60 -2.98 17.49
N SER A 131 11.43 -1.66 17.32
CA SER A 131 12.55 -0.71 17.35
C SER A 131 13.29 -0.70 18.68
N ASP A 132 12.57 -0.71 19.80
CA ASP A 132 13.16 -0.67 21.15
C ASP A 132 13.97 -1.95 21.45
N LYS A 133 13.55 -3.09 20.89
CA LYS A 133 14.24 -4.38 21.01
C LYS A 133 15.38 -4.57 20.00
N THR A 134 15.48 -3.71 18.98
CA THR A 134 16.50 -3.82 17.93
C THR A 134 17.63 -2.83 18.22
N PRO A 135 18.83 -3.27 18.66
CA PRO A 135 19.87 -2.37 19.14
C PRO A 135 20.23 -1.23 18.16
N LEU A 136 20.27 -1.52 16.86
CA LEU A 136 20.62 -0.58 15.79
C LEU A 136 19.53 0.45 15.45
N LEU A 137 18.28 0.24 15.86
CA LEU A 137 17.17 1.13 15.49
C LEU A 137 16.88 2.15 16.59
N ALA A 138 16.66 3.40 16.19
CA ALA A 138 16.11 4.42 17.07
C ALA A 138 14.58 4.45 16.96
N ARG A 139 13.94 5.00 17.99
CA ARG A 139 12.48 5.10 18.08
C ARG A 139 11.89 5.69 16.79
N PRO A 140 10.85 5.05 16.21
CA PRO A 140 10.26 5.49 14.95
C PRO A 140 9.61 6.87 15.10
N HIS A 141 9.82 7.72 14.10
CA HIS A 141 9.07 8.96 13.94
C HIS A 141 7.78 8.68 13.14
N ILE A 142 6.65 9.10 13.72
CA ILE A 142 5.31 8.93 13.15
C ILE A 142 4.73 10.32 12.96
N ALA A 143 4.48 10.72 11.70
CA ALA A 143 3.93 12.03 11.40
C ALA A 143 2.49 12.18 11.92
N LYS A 144 2.05 13.41 12.18
CA LYS A 144 0.61 13.68 12.39
C LYS A 144 -0.18 13.28 11.13
N ASN A 145 -1.39 12.76 11.31
CA ASN A 145 -2.24 12.18 10.26
C ASN A 145 -1.57 11.05 9.48
N SER A 146 -0.66 10.27 10.06
CA SER A 146 0.23 9.28 9.42
C SER A 146 -0.40 8.22 8.49
N TYR A 147 -1.72 8.15 8.37
CA TYR A 147 -2.42 7.20 7.50
C TYR A 147 -3.49 7.86 6.63
N THR A 148 -3.82 7.20 5.53
CA THR A 148 -4.96 7.49 4.65
C THR A 148 -5.68 6.16 4.39
N MET A 149 -7.01 6.15 4.51
CA MET A 149 -7.83 5.01 4.10
C MET A 149 -8.28 5.26 2.67
N VAL A 150 -7.97 4.33 1.75
CA VAL A 150 -8.28 4.49 0.33
C VAL A 150 -9.25 3.39 -0.08
N ASN A 151 -10.43 3.76 -0.59
CA ASN A 151 -11.35 2.80 -1.20
C ASN A 151 -10.95 2.55 -2.66
N ARG A 152 -11.20 1.34 -3.17
CA ARG A 152 -11.03 1.06 -4.60
C ARG A 152 -11.96 1.96 -5.41
N GLY A 153 -11.39 2.69 -6.37
CA GLY A 153 -12.12 3.63 -7.23
C GLY A 153 -12.30 5.02 -6.62
N ASP A 154 -11.68 5.30 -5.48
CA ASP A 154 -11.63 6.63 -4.87
C ASP A 154 -10.33 7.33 -5.32
N ASP A 155 -10.42 8.08 -6.42
CA ASP A 155 -9.27 8.72 -7.05
C ASP A 155 -8.72 9.87 -6.20
N ASP A 156 -9.56 10.58 -5.44
CA ASP A 156 -9.13 11.66 -4.56
C ASP A 156 -8.29 11.12 -3.39
N ALA A 157 -8.77 10.08 -2.70
CA ALA A 157 -8.01 9.43 -1.64
C ALA A 157 -6.74 8.74 -2.16
N PHE A 158 -6.79 8.19 -3.39
CA PHE A 158 -5.60 7.65 -4.05
C PHE A 158 -4.56 8.75 -4.29
N ASN A 159 -4.98 9.89 -4.85
CA ASN A 159 -4.11 11.02 -5.15
C ASN A 159 -3.50 11.61 -3.87
N GLU A 160 -4.29 11.73 -2.80
CA GLU A 160 -3.78 12.17 -1.50
C GLU A 160 -2.72 11.20 -0.96
N ALA A 161 -3.01 9.89 -0.95
CA ALA A 161 -2.06 8.88 -0.48
C ALA A 161 -0.79 8.85 -1.33
N PHE A 162 -0.93 8.98 -2.66
CA PHE A 162 0.20 9.03 -3.59
C PHE A 162 1.06 10.28 -3.38
N TYR A 163 0.45 11.45 -3.22
CA TYR A 163 1.17 12.70 -2.91
C TYR A 163 1.98 12.55 -1.62
N ARG A 164 1.40 11.95 -0.59
CA ARG A 164 2.09 11.72 0.69
C ARG A 164 3.25 10.72 0.56
N ALA A 165 3.04 9.63 -0.18
CA ALA A 165 4.06 8.63 -0.47
C ALA A 165 5.17 9.18 -1.38
N SER A 166 4.87 10.09 -2.30
CA SER A 166 5.83 10.70 -3.22
C SER A 166 6.94 11.49 -2.52
N TYR A 167 6.74 11.87 -1.25
CA TYR A 167 7.81 12.39 -0.40
C TYR A 167 9.00 11.43 -0.36
N LEU A 168 8.74 10.11 -0.31
CA LEU A 168 9.78 9.07 -0.35
C LEU A 168 10.55 9.09 -1.66
N ALA A 169 10.16 9.81 -2.70
CA ALA A 169 10.85 9.89 -3.99
C ALA A 169 11.81 11.09 -4.11
N LYS A 170 11.79 12.05 -3.17
CA LYS A 170 12.66 13.24 -3.20
C LYS A 170 14.15 12.92 -3.36
N THR A 171 14.88 13.69 -4.15
CA THR A 171 16.29 13.43 -4.50
C THR A 171 17.26 14.04 -3.49
N ARG A 172 17.00 15.30 -3.08
CA ARG A 172 17.93 16.20 -2.37
C ARG A 172 18.37 15.73 -0.98
N THR A 173 17.67 14.79 -0.37
CA THR A 173 18.00 14.24 0.96
C THR A 173 18.58 12.83 0.92
N LYS A 174 18.67 12.21 -0.27
CA LYS A 174 19.05 10.79 -0.40
C LYS A 174 20.48 10.52 -0.83
N GLY A 175 21.22 11.57 -1.16
CA GLY A 175 22.58 11.45 -1.66
C GLY A 175 23.53 12.32 -0.86
N TYR A 176 24.01 11.84 0.28
CA TYR A 176 25.41 12.11 0.58
C TYR A 176 26.19 11.34 -0.48
N LYS A 177 26.78 12.05 -1.44
CA LYS A 177 27.93 11.53 -2.18
C LYS A 177 29.00 11.31 -1.12
N GLY A 178 28.98 10.13 -0.50
CA GLY A 178 30.01 9.68 0.42
C GLY A 178 31.34 10.06 -0.19
N VAL A 179 32.13 10.83 0.56
CA VAL A 179 33.55 11.13 0.37
C VAL A 179 34.04 10.74 -1.02
N LYS A 180 34.33 11.72 -1.90
CA LYS A 180 34.98 11.45 -3.20
C LYS A 180 36.07 10.40 -2.94
N PRO A 181 35.96 9.18 -3.51
CA PRO A 181 36.92 8.14 -3.22
C PRO A 181 38.31 8.70 -3.55
N LYS A 182 39.30 8.45 -2.69
CA LYS A 182 40.68 8.74 -3.10
C LYS A 182 40.95 7.95 -4.38
N LYS A 183 41.77 8.49 -5.28
CA LYS A 183 42.10 7.86 -6.57
C LYS A 183 42.51 6.39 -6.33
N GLY A 184 41.65 5.44 -6.70
CA GLY A 184 41.84 3.99 -6.48
C GLY A 184 40.80 3.31 -5.57
N GLU A 185 39.97 4.05 -4.84
CA GLU A 185 38.91 3.48 -3.99
C GLU A 185 37.58 3.30 -4.76
N ARG A 186 36.92 2.15 -4.57
CA ARG A 186 35.59 1.86 -5.16
C ARG A 186 34.52 2.68 -4.41
N VAL A 187 33.72 3.46 -5.15
CA VAL A 187 32.51 4.12 -4.62
C VAL A 187 31.59 3.07 -3.99
N LEU A 188 31.22 3.25 -2.72
CA LEU A 188 30.36 2.35 -1.93
C LEU A 188 28.86 2.46 -2.28
N ASP A 189 28.48 3.06 -3.42
CA ASP A 189 27.09 3.23 -3.90
C ASP A 189 26.45 1.91 -4.41
N ARG A 190 26.78 0.77 -3.80
CA ARG A 190 26.34 -0.56 -4.28
C ARG A 190 25.02 -1.01 -3.68
N VAL A 191 24.48 -0.30 -2.69
CA VAL A 191 23.30 -0.74 -1.96
C VAL A 191 22.05 -0.02 -2.44
N ASN A 192 21.00 -0.79 -2.74
CA ASN A 192 19.72 -0.25 -3.17
C ASN A 192 19.21 0.76 -2.15
N ASN A 193 18.97 1.98 -2.60
CA ASN A 193 18.47 3.10 -1.80
C ASN A 193 16.93 3.14 -1.74
N TYR A 194 16.24 2.19 -2.37
CA TYR A 194 14.82 1.94 -2.19
C TYR A 194 14.48 0.48 -2.51
N ASN A 195 13.32 0.04 -2.04
CA ASN A 195 12.72 -1.23 -2.44
C ASN A 195 11.20 -1.17 -2.25
N GLY A 196 10.47 -2.02 -2.98
CA GLY A 196 9.04 -2.25 -2.78
C GLY A 196 8.72 -3.73 -2.83
N THR A 197 7.60 -4.14 -2.24
CA THR A 197 7.23 -5.56 -2.13
C THR A 197 7.07 -6.27 -3.48
N ASN A 198 6.74 -5.53 -4.55
CA ASN A 198 6.35 -6.05 -5.86
C ASN A 198 5.07 -6.91 -5.76
N ILE A 199 4.02 -6.37 -5.15
CA ILE A 199 2.72 -7.06 -5.05
C ILE A 199 2.17 -7.37 -6.45
N LYS A 200 1.71 -8.61 -6.65
CA LYS A 200 1.02 -9.00 -7.88
C LYS A 200 -0.42 -8.43 -7.88
N PRO A 201 -0.81 -7.64 -8.89
CA PRO A 201 -2.17 -7.14 -8.99
C PRO A 201 -3.15 -8.29 -9.28
N ARG A 202 -4.38 -8.16 -8.80
CA ARG A 202 -5.48 -9.02 -9.22
C ARG A 202 -5.91 -8.62 -10.63
N LEU A 203 -6.08 -9.60 -11.52
CA LEU A 203 -6.58 -9.38 -12.87
C LEU A 203 -8.06 -9.76 -12.97
N ASN A 204 -8.77 -9.13 -13.90
CA ASN A 204 -10.13 -9.52 -14.30
C ASN A 204 -10.10 -10.61 -15.38
N GLU A 205 -11.29 -11.03 -15.83
CA GLU A 205 -11.48 -12.07 -16.86
C GLU A 205 -10.83 -11.74 -18.22
N HIS A 206 -10.51 -10.47 -18.46
CA HIS A 206 -9.83 -10.01 -19.68
C HIS A 206 -8.32 -9.82 -19.50
N GLY A 207 -7.74 -10.28 -18.38
CA GLY A 207 -6.33 -10.10 -18.07
C GLY A 207 -5.91 -8.66 -17.73
N LYS A 208 -6.86 -7.75 -17.52
CA LYS A 208 -6.59 -6.35 -17.11
C LYS A 208 -6.62 -6.25 -15.58
N ILE A 209 -5.93 -5.24 -15.02
CA ILE A 209 -5.96 -4.99 -13.57
C ILE A 209 -7.41 -4.79 -13.12
N PHE A 210 -7.79 -5.49 -12.05
CA PHE A 210 -9.12 -5.44 -11.49
C PHE A 210 -9.42 -4.05 -10.89
N THR A 211 -10.61 -3.52 -11.21
CA THR A 211 -11.08 -2.18 -10.83
C THR A 211 -12.45 -2.21 -10.15
N ALA A 212 -12.89 -1.07 -9.61
CA ALA A 212 -14.25 -0.95 -9.05
C ALA A 212 -15.35 -1.21 -10.10
N GLY A 213 -15.09 -0.90 -11.39
CA GLY A 213 -16.02 -1.18 -12.47
C GLY A 213 -16.27 -2.67 -12.68
N ASP A 214 -15.27 -3.51 -12.41
CA ASP A 214 -15.41 -4.97 -12.46
C ASP A 214 -16.29 -5.50 -11.31
N ASP A 215 -16.19 -4.90 -10.11
CA ASP A 215 -17.09 -5.21 -8.98
C ASP A 215 -18.56 -4.89 -9.36
N TYR A 216 -18.78 -3.73 -9.98
CA TYR A 216 -20.12 -3.31 -10.40
C TYR A 216 -20.73 -4.27 -11.44
N LYS A 217 -19.98 -4.62 -12.49
CA LYS A 217 -20.44 -5.57 -13.52
C LYS A 217 -20.80 -6.92 -12.92
N LYS A 218 -19.95 -7.44 -12.01
CA LYS A 218 -20.19 -8.70 -11.33
C LYS A 218 -21.45 -8.65 -10.45
N ALA A 219 -21.68 -7.54 -9.75
CA ALA A 219 -22.87 -7.35 -8.92
C ALA A 219 -24.16 -7.30 -9.76
N ILE A 220 -24.15 -6.62 -10.91
CA ILE A 220 -25.28 -6.60 -11.84
C ILE A 220 -25.57 -7.98 -12.41
N ALA A 221 -24.54 -8.72 -12.85
CA ALA A 221 -24.69 -10.09 -13.34
C ALA A 221 -25.29 -11.03 -12.28
N ALA A 222 -24.84 -10.93 -11.03
CA ALA A 222 -25.38 -11.72 -9.92
C ALA A 222 -26.84 -11.37 -9.58
N LYS A 223 -27.24 -10.10 -9.70
CA LYS A 223 -28.65 -9.70 -9.55
C LYS A 223 -29.50 -10.28 -10.68
N ALA A 224 -29.03 -10.21 -11.92
CA ALA A 224 -29.73 -10.75 -13.09
C ALA A 224 -29.86 -12.29 -13.07
N SER A 225 -28.87 -13.01 -12.51
CA SER A 225 -28.98 -14.46 -12.35
C SER A 225 -29.99 -14.86 -11.27
N ARG A 226 -30.01 -14.13 -10.13
CA ARG A 226 -30.99 -14.35 -9.06
C ARG A 226 -32.42 -14.09 -9.52
N SER A 227 -32.66 -13.04 -10.31
CA SER A 227 -33.99 -12.75 -10.84
C SER A 227 -34.49 -13.84 -11.80
N LYS A 228 -33.59 -14.43 -12.60
CA LYS A 228 -33.91 -15.56 -13.49
C LYS A 228 -34.24 -16.84 -12.73
N GLN A 229 -33.60 -17.10 -11.59
CA GLN A 229 -33.90 -18.25 -10.73
C GLN A 229 -35.27 -18.14 -10.04
N THR A 230 -35.67 -16.93 -9.63
CA THR A 230 -36.99 -16.70 -9.01
C THR A 230 -38.17 -16.89 -9.98
N THR A 231 -37.97 -16.66 -11.27
CA THR A 231 -39.01 -16.86 -12.30
C THR A 231 -39.20 -18.31 -12.74
N THR A 232 -38.29 -19.22 -12.38
CA THR A 232 -38.37 -20.65 -12.68
C THR A 232 -38.82 -21.52 -11.49
N GLY A 233 -39.14 -20.90 -10.35
CA GLY A 233 -39.78 -21.61 -9.24
C GLY A 233 -41.18 -22.06 -9.63
N LYS A 234 -41.52 -23.33 -9.35
CA LYS A 234 -42.89 -23.86 -9.49
C LYS A 234 -43.89 -22.80 -8.98
N PRO A 235 -44.95 -22.46 -9.73
CA PRO A 235 -45.92 -21.49 -9.26
C PRO A 235 -46.42 -21.94 -7.89
N LEU A 236 -46.49 -21.00 -6.95
CA LEU A 236 -47.07 -21.25 -5.64
C LEU A 236 -48.49 -21.80 -5.89
N ARG A 237 -48.71 -23.10 -5.66
CA ARG A 237 -50.04 -23.70 -5.78
C ARG A 237 -50.87 -23.10 -4.66
N MET A 238 -51.62 -22.06 -5.00
CA MET A 238 -52.65 -21.52 -4.12
C MET A 238 -53.67 -22.64 -3.93
N MET A 239 -53.89 -23.06 -2.69
CA MET A 239 -54.99 -23.96 -2.36
C MET A 239 -56.29 -23.33 -2.87
N THR A 240 -57.05 -24.12 -3.61
CA THR A 240 -58.38 -23.74 -4.08
C THR A 240 -59.31 -23.57 -2.87
N ASP A 241 -60.37 -22.76 -3.00
CA ASP A 241 -61.31 -22.56 -1.89
C ASP A 241 -62.02 -23.86 -1.46
N ALA A 242 -62.09 -24.85 -2.36
CA ALA A 242 -62.56 -26.20 -2.05
C ALA A 242 -61.58 -26.96 -1.10
N GLU A 243 -60.27 -26.79 -1.28
CA GLU A 243 -59.24 -27.40 -0.42
C GLU A 243 -59.17 -26.73 0.96
N ARG A 244 -59.63 -25.47 1.09
CA ARG A 244 -59.74 -24.74 2.37
C ARG A 244 -60.94 -25.15 3.21
N GLN A 245 -61.97 -25.77 2.62
CA GLN A 245 -63.19 -26.15 3.32
C GLN A 245 -63.24 -27.61 3.78
N LEU A 246 -62.13 -28.35 3.67
CA LEU A 246 -62.06 -29.67 4.28
C LEU A 246 -62.13 -29.54 5.81
N PRO A 247 -63.05 -30.25 6.49
CA PRO A 247 -63.17 -30.16 7.94
C PRO A 247 -61.87 -30.63 8.58
N LEU A 248 -61.34 -29.80 9.47
CA LEU A 248 -60.28 -30.20 10.37
C LEU A 248 -60.86 -31.32 11.25
N PHE A 249 -60.20 -32.48 11.22
CA PHE A 249 -60.42 -33.70 11.99
C PHE A 249 -61.39 -34.73 11.38
N GLY A 250 -60.78 -35.85 10.98
CA GLY A 250 -61.24 -37.22 11.23
C GLY A 250 -60.09 -37.96 11.91
#